data_AF-A0A2G5VQR6-F1
#
_entry.id   AF-A0A2G5VQR6-F1
#
_cell.length_a   1.000
_cell.length_b   1.000
_cell.length_c   1.000
_cell.angle_alpha   90.00
_cell.angle_beta   90.00
_cell.angle_gamma   90.00
#
_symmetry.space_group_name_H-M   'P 1'
#
loop_
_entity.id
_entity.type
_entity.pdbx_description
1 polymer ?
#
loop_
_entity_poly.entity_id
_entity_poly.type
_entity_poly.pdbx_seq_one_letter_code
_entity_poly.pdbx_strand_id
1 'polypeptide(L)'
;MLQKVSICVLLVAIGCTLAKHVELPAPYTDHCILDDKTNLYDPSKQFDIQWFDINLDLPPSERWKQVAGAYKVQIKELIGVLIELISPIFPNAVDWADDVFGEMALKLPQPYRDEIMSISQVTGIPLGQITMYNIFYEIFTVCTSIIAQDKDGHLTHARNLDFGLFLGWDPVAHEWQISQKLRKIIINVNWIKNGKLLFKSNNFAGYVGIYNGLKPGAFSLTANERYQLEGGYYGMLKWAFGLEADGKWMSWLARETFELKNSYLDAKEHLMNTPMLSPVYFILGGVNKNEGCIITRSLNGTALLTELADAKNGWYLLQTNYDQDQQVINLKFEFSALRDLK
;
A
#
# COMPACT_ATOMS: atom_id res chain seq x y z
N MET A 1 13.39 26.88 12.52
CA MET A 1 12.75 25.55 12.76
C MET A 1 11.24 25.66 12.98
N LEU A 2 10.73 26.60 13.79
CA LEU A 2 9.28 26.81 13.97
C LEU A 2 8.52 27.21 12.68
N GLN A 3 9.14 27.97 11.77
CA GLN A 3 8.51 28.37 10.50
C GLN A 3 8.21 27.20 9.55
N LYS A 4 8.91 26.06 9.66
CA LYS A 4 8.68 24.88 8.81
C LYS A 4 7.51 24.02 9.32
N VAL A 5 7.20 24.09 10.61
CA VAL A 5 6.12 23.32 11.26
C VAL A 5 4.75 23.96 10.98
N SER A 6 4.68 25.29 10.85
CA SER A 6 3.44 26.00 10.47
C SER A 6 2.95 25.68 9.05
N ILE A 7 3.81 25.17 8.17
CA ILE A 7 3.47 24.87 6.76
C ILE A 7 2.74 23.52 6.65
N CYS A 8 3.09 22.53 7.48
CA CYS A 8 2.36 21.26 7.53
C CYS A 8 0.91 21.43 8.02
N VAL A 9 0.64 22.42 8.87
CA VAL A 9 -0.72 22.76 9.33
C VAL A 9 -1.53 23.44 8.21
N LEU A 10 -0.86 24.14 7.28
CA LEU A 10 -1.51 24.76 6.12
C LEU A 10 -1.99 23.73 5.08
N LEU A 11 -1.36 22.55 5.02
CA LEU A 11 -1.75 21.43 4.14
C LEU A 11 -3.18 20.94 4.40
N VAL A 12 -3.66 21.05 5.65
CA VAL A 12 -5.01 20.63 6.05
C VAL A 12 -6.07 21.68 5.66
N ALA A 13 -5.70 22.96 5.61
CA ALA A 13 -6.66 24.03 5.40
C ALA A 13 -7.09 24.20 3.92
N ILE A 14 -6.24 23.82 2.96
CA ILE A 14 -6.49 24.13 1.53
C ILE A 14 -7.12 22.95 0.76
N GLY A 15 -6.93 21.70 1.22
CA GLY A 15 -7.71 20.56 0.70
C GLY A 15 -9.22 20.72 0.87
N CYS A 16 -9.65 21.51 1.87
CA CYS A 16 -11.04 21.83 2.14
C CYS A 16 -11.60 23.00 1.31
N THR A 17 -10.77 23.89 0.75
CA THR A 17 -11.25 25.11 0.05
C THR A 17 -11.38 24.97 -1.46
N LEU A 18 -10.90 23.86 -2.04
CA LEU A 18 -11.05 23.54 -3.47
C LEU A 18 -11.85 22.26 -3.73
N ALA A 19 -12.51 21.70 -2.73
CA ALA A 19 -13.48 20.62 -2.91
C ALA A 19 -14.68 21.16 -3.71
N LYS A 20 -14.60 21.13 -5.04
CA LYS A 20 -15.78 21.23 -5.88
C LYS A 20 -16.60 19.98 -5.63
N HIS A 21 -17.83 20.16 -5.16
CA HIS A 21 -18.82 19.11 -5.21
C HIS A 21 -18.96 18.67 -6.66
N VAL A 22 -18.47 17.47 -6.97
CA VAL A 22 -18.71 16.82 -8.25
C VAL A 22 -19.89 15.89 -8.02
N GLU A 23 -21.03 16.23 -8.62
CA GLU A 23 -22.07 15.23 -8.87
C GLU A 23 -21.51 14.24 -9.89
N LEU A 24 -20.90 13.24 -9.32
CA LEU A 24 -20.55 12.00 -9.96
C LEU A 24 -21.84 11.48 -10.67
N PRO A 25 -21.84 11.27 -12.00
CA PRO A 25 -23.06 10.98 -12.73
C PRO A 25 -23.60 9.61 -12.34
N ALA A 26 -24.89 9.53 -12.08
CA ALA A 26 -25.58 8.26 -11.88
C ALA A 26 -25.46 7.37 -13.15
N PRO A 27 -25.39 6.04 -13.00
CA PRO A 27 -25.64 5.32 -11.75
C PRO A 27 -24.34 4.86 -11.05
N TYR A 28 -24.19 5.20 -9.76
CA TYR A 28 -23.39 4.37 -8.85
C TYR A 28 -24.30 3.22 -8.48
N THR A 29 -24.10 2.08 -9.11
CA THR A 29 -24.82 0.87 -8.75
C THR A 29 -24.00 0.11 -7.73
N ASP A 30 -24.58 -0.09 -6.56
CA ASP A 30 -24.18 -1.11 -5.60
C ASP A 30 -24.60 -2.53 -6.05
N HIS A 31 -25.20 -2.62 -7.25
CA HIS A 31 -25.59 -3.81 -7.98
C HIS A 31 -24.45 -4.82 -8.12
N CYS A 32 -24.72 -6.07 -7.75
CA CYS A 32 -23.81 -7.17 -7.97
C CYS A 32 -23.91 -7.63 -9.43
N ILE A 33 -22.83 -7.46 -10.21
CA ILE A 33 -22.81 -7.88 -11.63
C ILE A 33 -23.09 -9.38 -11.85
N LEU A 34 -22.93 -10.20 -10.81
CA LEU A 34 -23.25 -11.62 -10.86
C LEU A 34 -24.77 -11.87 -10.88
N ASP A 35 -25.59 -10.92 -10.43
CA ASP A 35 -27.06 -11.01 -10.53
C ASP A 35 -27.51 -10.98 -12.00
N ASP A 36 -26.75 -10.28 -12.85
CA ASP A 36 -26.91 -10.29 -14.31
C ASP A 36 -26.21 -11.50 -14.97
N LYS A 37 -25.69 -12.43 -14.18
CA LYS A 37 -24.85 -13.56 -14.63
C LYS A 37 -23.58 -13.10 -15.38
N THR A 38 -23.14 -11.87 -15.14
CA THR A 38 -21.93 -11.32 -15.75
C THR A 38 -20.72 -11.69 -14.90
N ASN A 39 -19.89 -12.61 -15.40
CA ASN A 39 -18.61 -12.96 -14.79
C ASN A 39 -17.45 -12.30 -15.56
N LEU A 40 -16.77 -11.35 -14.93
CA LEU A 40 -15.60 -10.67 -15.51
C LEU A 40 -14.27 -11.35 -15.15
N TYR A 41 -14.30 -12.43 -14.36
CA TYR A 41 -13.10 -13.16 -13.99
C TYR A 41 -12.51 -13.88 -15.21
N ASP A 42 -11.29 -13.50 -15.56
CA ASP A 42 -10.52 -14.12 -16.62
C ASP A 42 -9.13 -14.48 -16.07
N PRO A 43 -8.86 -15.77 -15.81
CA PRO A 43 -7.58 -16.20 -15.26
C PRO A 43 -6.42 -16.01 -16.25
N SER A 44 -6.68 -15.81 -17.55
CA SER A 44 -5.61 -15.56 -18.52
C SER A 44 -4.98 -14.17 -18.35
N LYS A 45 -5.74 -13.20 -17.81
CA LYS A 45 -5.25 -11.83 -17.53
C LYS A 45 -4.16 -11.77 -16.46
N GLN A 46 -3.91 -12.87 -15.73
CA GLN A 46 -2.75 -12.94 -14.82
C GLN A 46 -1.40 -12.75 -15.55
N PHE A 47 -1.38 -12.95 -16.87
CA PHE A 47 -0.21 -12.77 -17.72
C PHE A 47 -0.10 -11.36 -18.33
N ASP A 48 -1.11 -10.51 -18.15
CA ASP A 48 -1.09 -9.12 -18.63
C ASP A 48 -0.08 -8.26 -17.85
N ILE A 49 0.24 -8.68 -16.62
CA ILE A 49 1.21 -8.01 -15.76
C ILE A 49 2.53 -8.77 -15.78
N GLN A 50 3.59 -8.06 -16.15
CA GLN A 50 4.95 -8.60 -16.24
C GLN A 50 5.45 -9.13 -14.89
N TRP A 51 6.05 -10.31 -14.90
CA TRP A 51 6.72 -10.91 -13.75
C TRP A 51 8.23 -10.60 -13.76
N PHE A 52 8.76 -10.32 -12.57
CA PHE A 52 10.19 -10.15 -12.30
C PHE A 52 10.63 -10.99 -11.10
N ASP A 53 11.86 -11.46 -11.16
CA ASP A 53 12.49 -12.16 -10.03
C ASP A 53 13.37 -11.17 -9.26
N ILE A 54 13.06 -10.98 -7.97
CA ILE A 54 13.90 -10.21 -7.05
C ILE A 54 14.67 -11.20 -6.19
N ASN A 55 15.98 -11.30 -6.43
CA ASN A 55 16.84 -12.26 -5.74
C ASN A 55 17.41 -11.68 -4.43
N LEU A 56 16.85 -12.11 -3.30
CA LEU A 56 17.25 -11.72 -1.95
C LEU A 56 18.61 -12.31 -1.51
N ASP A 57 19.23 -13.17 -2.33
CA ASP A 57 20.61 -13.62 -2.12
C ASP A 57 21.65 -12.62 -2.66
N LEU A 58 21.23 -11.71 -3.54
CA LEU A 58 22.08 -10.62 -4.00
C LEU A 58 22.18 -9.51 -2.94
N PRO A 59 23.29 -8.74 -2.94
CA PRO A 59 23.37 -7.50 -2.19
C PRO A 59 22.17 -6.59 -2.52
N PRO A 60 21.62 -5.85 -1.53
CA PRO A 60 20.49 -4.92 -1.75
C PRO A 60 20.65 -4.02 -2.98
N SER A 61 21.86 -3.52 -3.23
CA SER A 61 22.18 -2.66 -4.37
C SER A 61 22.03 -3.32 -5.75
N GLU A 62 21.85 -4.63 -5.85
CA GLU A 62 21.76 -5.36 -7.12
C GLU A 62 20.33 -5.82 -7.44
N ARG A 63 19.44 -5.84 -6.44
CA ARG A 63 18.15 -6.55 -6.51
C ARG A 63 17.18 -5.97 -7.54
N TRP A 64 17.13 -4.65 -7.64
CA TRP A 64 16.12 -3.93 -8.43
C TRP A 64 16.62 -3.42 -9.78
N LYS A 65 17.88 -3.67 -10.15
CA LYS A 65 18.48 -3.05 -11.35
C LYS A 65 17.70 -3.34 -12.63
N GLN A 66 17.24 -4.58 -12.82
CA GLN A 66 16.46 -4.97 -14.00
C GLN A 66 15.14 -4.21 -14.08
N VAL A 67 14.37 -4.20 -12.99
CA VAL A 67 13.07 -3.51 -12.90
C VAL A 67 13.26 -2.00 -13.09
N ALA A 68 14.20 -1.41 -12.35
CA ALA A 68 14.50 0.02 -12.40
C ALA A 68 14.91 0.46 -13.81
N GLY A 69 15.77 -0.32 -14.49
CA GLY A 69 16.17 -0.06 -15.87
C GLY A 69 15.00 -0.13 -16.87
N ALA A 70 14.14 -1.15 -16.73
CA ALA A 70 13.00 -1.37 -17.62
C ALA A 70 11.93 -0.27 -17.50
N TYR A 71 11.70 0.26 -16.30
CA TYR A 71 10.62 1.21 -16.01
C TYR A 71 11.10 2.65 -15.74
N LYS A 72 12.38 2.97 -16.01
CA LYS A 72 12.96 4.29 -15.66
C LYS A 72 12.16 5.48 -16.18
N VAL A 73 11.57 5.35 -17.38
CA VAL A 73 10.78 6.43 -18.00
C VAL A 73 9.48 6.64 -17.24
N GLN A 74 8.77 5.56 -16.97
CA GLN A 74 7.47 5.58 -16.30
C GLN A 74 7.61 6.01 -14.83
N ILE A 75 8.69 5.59 -14.14
CA ILE A 75 9.04 6.05 -12.80
C ILE A 75 9.28 7.57 -12.82
N LYS A 76 10.05 8.07 -13.79
CA LYS A 76 10.31 9.51 -13.94
C LYS A 76 9.03 10.30 -14.21
N GLU A 77 8.13 9.78 -15.05
CA GLU A 77 6.84 10.41 -15.33
C GLU A 77 5.96 10.49 -14.08
N LEU A 78 5.88 9.42 -13.30
CA LEU A 78 5.14 9.40 -12.04
C LEU A 78 5.67 10.44 -11.05
N ILE A 79 7.00 10.49 -10.88
CA ILE A 79 7.66 11.48 -10.01
C ILE A 79 7.41 12.90 -10.52
N GLY A 80 7.40 13.12 -11.83
CA GLY A 80 7.05 14.41 -12.42
C GLY A 80 5.67 14.90 -11.97
N VAL A 81 4.66 14.02 -12.01
CA VAL A 81 3.31 14.35 -11.52
C VAL A 81 3.34 14.65 -10.01
N LEU A 82 4.09 13.88 -9.20
CA LEU A 82 4.23 14.16 -7.76
C LEU A 82 4.85 15.54 -7.50
N ILE A 83 5.90 15.92 -8.24
CA ILE A 83 6.54 17.24 -8.13
C ILE A 83 5.56 18.35 -8.53
N GLU A 84 4.82 18.18 -9.63
CA GLU A 84 3.82 19.16 -10.08
C GLU A 84 2.73 19.39 -9.03
N LEU A 85 2.29 18.33 -8.34
CA LEU A 85 1.28 18.43 -7.29
C LEU A 85 1.75 19.24 -6.07
N ILE A 86 3.03 19.16 -5.72
CA ILE A 86 3.57 19.89 -4.56
C ILE A 86 4.13 21.28 -4.93
N SER A 87 4.37 21.54 -6.21
CA SER A 87 4.94 22.82 -6.72
C SER A 87 4.16 24.07 -6.31
N PRO A 88 2.80 24.08 -6.25
CA PRO A 88 2.05 25.24 -5.77
C PRO A 88 2.32 25.59 -4.29
N ILE A 89 2.76 24.62 -3.50
CA ILE A 89 3.04 24.77 -2.07
C ILE A 89 4.53 25.06 -1.85
N PHE A 90 5.39 24.49 -2.68
CA PHE A 90 6.84 24.63 -2.62
C PHE A 90 7.37 25.21 -3.94
N PRO A 91 7.66 26.53 -4.00
CA PRO A 91 8.11 27.20 -5.22
C PRO A 91 9.35 26.59 -5.89
N ASN A 92 10.19 25.88 -5.13
CA ASN A 92 11.33 25.08 -5.60
C ASN A 92 11.13 23.59 -5.25
N ALA A 93 9.97 23.02 -5.58
CA ALA A 93 9.58 21.67 -5.19
C ALA A 93 10.63 20.59 -5.53
N VAL A 94 11.34 20.73 -6.66
CA VAL A 94 12.42 19.82 -7.06
C VAL A 94 13.57 19.88 -6.07
N ASP A 95 14.19 21.06 -5.88
CA ASP A 95 15.31 21.23 -4.96
C ASP A 95 14.91 20.84 -3.53
N TRP A 96 13.70 21.22 -3.11
CA TRP A 96 13.17 20.87 -1.80
C TRP A 96 13.04 19.35 -1.63
N ALA A 97 12.53 18.63 -2.64
CA ALA A 97 12.40 17.19 -2.59
C ALA A 97 13.78 16.52 -2.58
N ASP A 98 14.71 17.00 -3.40
CA ASP A 98 16.07 16.47 -3.49
C ASP A 98 16.82 16.65 -2.17
N ASP A 99 16.71 17.81 -1.53
CA ASP A 99 17.35 18.08 -0.24
C ASP A 99 16.72 17.25 0.89
N VAL A 100 15.40 17.37 1.09
CA VAL A 100 14.71 16.77 2.25
C VAL A 100 14.73 15.25 2.18
N PHE A 101 14.34 14.70 1.03
CA PHE A 101 14.28 13.25 0.89
C PHE A 101 15.65 12.64 0.59
N GLY A 102 16.61 13.41 0.06
CA GLY A 102 18.00 12.97 -0.08
C GLY A 102 18.66 12.75 1.28
N GLU A 103 18.51 13.69 2.22
CA GLU A 103 18.97 13.51 3.60
C GLU A 103 18.25 12.36 4.30
N MET A 104 16.94 12.22 4.05
CA MET A 104 16.12 11.12 4.59
C MET A 104 16.62 9.76 4.13
N ALA A 105 16.98 9.62 2.84
CA ALA A 105 17.46 8.38 2.24
C ALA A 105 18.63 7.79 3.02
N LEU A 106 19.56 8.63 3.47
CA LEU A 106 20.76 8.21 4.19
C LEU A 106 20.45 7.58 5.56
N LYS A 107 19.32 7.97 6.16
CA LYS A 107 18.84 7.49 7.45
C LYS A 107 17.95 6.24 7.34
N LEU A 108 17.53 5.86 6.14
CA LEU A 108 16.69 4.69 5.95
C LEU A 108 17.42 3.41 6.42
N PRO A 109 16.70 2.46 7.03
CA PRO A 109 17.28 1.20 7.45
C PRO A 109 17.64 0.31 6.25
N GLN A 110 18.56 -0.62 6.49
CA GLN A 110 18.80 -1.73 5.56
C GLN A 110 17.62 -2.71 5.57
N PRO A 111 17.32 -3.39 4.44
CA PRO A 111 18.00 -3.28 3.14
C PRO A 111 17.49 -2.13 2.25
N TYR A 112 16.44 -1.43 2.67
CA TYR A 112 15.68 -0.49 1.83
C TYR A 112 16.51 0.67 1.32
N ARG A 113 17.41 1.20 2.16
CA ARG A 113 18.32 2.29 1.78
C ARG A 113 19.11 1.97 0.51
N ASP A 114 19.79 0.83 0.48
CA ASP A 114 20.69 0.48 -0.60
C ASP A 114 19.92 0.08 -1.87
N GLU A 115 18.73 -0.49 -1.71
CA GLU A 115 17.80 -0.75 -2.82
C GLU A 115 17.34 0.58 -3.47
N ILE A 116 16.91 1.55 -2.66
CA ILE A 116 16.49 2.89 -3.10
C ILE A 116 17.65 3.64 -3.77
N MET A 117 18.85 3.59 -3.19
CA MET A 117 20.04 4.21 -3.78
C MET A 117 20.39 3.59 -5.13
N SER A 118 20.30 2.27 -5.27
CA SER A 118 20.54 1.59 -6.55
C SER A 118 19.52 1.97 -7.61
N ILE A 119 18.22 2.06 -7.26
CA ILE A 119 17.19 2.51 -8.18
C ILE A 119 17.51 3.91 -8.71
N SER A 120 17.93 4.83 -7.83
CA SER A 120 18.38 6.17 -8.24
C SER A 120 19.55 6.11 -9.22
N GLN A 121 20.59 5.33 -8.92
CA GLN A 121 21.77 5.20 -9.79
C GLN A 121 21.42 4.63 -11.18
N VAL A 122 20.58 3.59 -11.24
CA VAL A 122 20.22 2.92 -12.50
C VAL A 122 19.31 3.78 -13.36
N THR A 123 18.34 4.46 -12.75
CA THR A 123 17.38 5.30 -13.48
C THR A 123 17.98 6.65 -13.88
N GLY A 124 18.99 7.13 -13.16
CA GLY A 124 19.51 8.49 -13.27
C GLY A 124 18.59 9.55 -12.65
N ILE A 125 17.57 9.14 -11.90
CA ILE A 125 16.66 10.04 -11.17
C ILE A 125 17.31 10.39 -9.82
N PRO A 126 17.29 11.65 -9.38
CA PRO A 126 17.87 12.06 -8.09
C PRO A 126 17.38 11.22 -6.91
N LEU A 127 18.27 10.98 -5.94
CA LEU A 127 17.99 10.11 -4.79
C LEU A 127 16.81 10.60 -3.95
N GLY A 128 16.70 11.91 -3.75
CA GLY A 128 15.58 12.49 -3.00
C GLY A 128 14.25 12.21 -3.69
N GLN A 129 14.16 12.35 -5.00
CA GLN A 129 12.97 12.02 -5.76
C GLN A 129 12.57 10.53 -5.71
N ILE A 130 13.51 9.59 -5.83
CA ILE A 130 13.22 8.15 -5.65
C ILE A 130 12.79 7.85 -4.21
N THR A 131 13.40 8.51 -3.23
CA THR A 131 13.05 8.37 -1.83
C THR A 131 11.65 8.91 -1.57
N MET A 132 11.33 10.11 -2.06
CA MET A 132 9.99 10.70 -2.02
C MET A 132 8.96 9.71 -2.60
N TYR A 133 9.24 9.12 -3.76
CA TYR A 133 8.40 8.08 -4.33
C TYR A 133 8.18 6.90 -3.38
N ASN A 134 9.21 6.40 -2.69
CA ASN A 134 9.05 5.28 -1.75
C ASN A 134 8.38 5.66 -0.41
N ILE A 135 8.34 6.94 -0.05
CA ILE A 135 7.74 7.43 1.20
C ILE A 135 6.30 7.90 1.00
N PHE A 136 6.01 8.55 -0.13
CA PHE A 136 4.70 9.15 -0.41
C PHE A 136 3.56 8.11 -0.51
N TYR A 137 3.92 6.84 -0.72
CA TYR A 137 2.96 5.74 -0.82
C TYR A 137 2.27 5.37 0.50
N GLU A 138 2.70 5.97 1.60
CA GLU A 138 2.20 5.66 2.95
C GLU A 138 1.09 6.63 3.40
N ILE A 139 0.52 7.40 2.46
CA ILE A 139 -0.28 8.59 2.80
C ILE A 139 -1.62 8.69 2.04
N PHE A 140 -1.75 8.05 0.86
CA PHE A 140 -2.93 8.21 -0.01
C PHE A 140 -3.38 6.90 -0.70
N THR A 141 -3.76 5.90 0.11
CA THR A 141 -4.28 4.62 -0.42
C THR A 141 -5.68 4.34 0.10
N VAL A 142 -6.55 3.88 -0.79
CA VAL A 142 -7.84 3.29 -0.47
C VAL A 142 -7.78 1.83 -0.92
N CYS A 143 -8.46 0.96 -0.20
CA CYS A 143 -8.29 -0.47 -0.33
C CYS A 143 -9.60 -1.17 -0.02
N THR A 144 -9.87 -2.27 -0.73
CA THR A 144 -10.85 -3.27 -0.31
C THR A 144 -10.17 -4.62 -0.28
N SER A 145 -10.29 -5.35 0.82
CA SER A 145 -9.68 -6.68 1.01
C SER A 145 -10.70 -7.63 1.62
N ILE A 146 -10.73 -8.86 1.11
CA ILE A 146 -11.64 -9.93 1.56
C ILE A 146 -10.88 -11.23 1.76
N ILE A 147 -11.17 -11.91 2.88
CA ILE A 147 -10.87 -13.32 3.08
C ILE A 147 -12.20 -14.06 3.14
N ALA A 148 -12.35 -15.11 2.34
CA ALA A 148 -13.53 -15.96 2.35
C ALA A 148 -13.12 -17.43 2.52
N GLN A 149 -13.93 -18.18 3.25
CA GLN A 149 -13.78 -19.61 3.46
C GLN A 149 -14.91 -20.36 2.78
N ASP A 150 -14.57 -21.38 1.99
CA ASP A 150 -15.55 -22.30 1.42
C ASP A 150 -16.01 -23.38 2.43
N LYS A 151 -16.94 -24.24 2.02
CA LYS A 151 -17.49 -25.29 2.89
C LYS A 151 -16.47 -26.36 3.28
N ASP A 152 -15.44 -26.54 2.47
CA ASP A 152 -14.36 -27.51 2.68
C ASP A 152 -13.23 -26.93 3.55
N GLY A 153 -13.28 -25.63 3.84
CA GLY A 153 -12.31 -24.93 4.67
C GLY A 153 -11.17 -24.28 3.89
N HIS A 154 -11.25 -24.22 2.56
CA HIS A 154 -10.26 -23.51 1.75
C HIS A 154 -10.47 -22.00 1.86
N LEU A 155 -9.35 -21.26 1.98
CA LEU A 155 -9.35 -19.81 2.07
C LEU A 155 -9.02 -19.17 0.73
N THR A 156 -9.83 -18.20 0.33
CA THR A 156 -9.57 -17.28 -0.78
C THR A 156 -9.33 -15.89 -0.23
N HIS A 157 -8.24 -15.25 -0.65
CA HIS A 157 -7.90 -13.89 -0.26
C HIS A 157 -7.78 -13.02 -1.51
N ALA A 158 -8.61 -11.99 -1.61
CA ALA A 158 -8.66 -11.09 -2.76
C ALA A 158 -8.67 -9.62 -2.30
N ARG A 159 -8.23 -8.71 -3.18
CA ARG A 159 -8.18 -7.29 -2.87
C ARG A 159 -8.20 -6.39 -4.12
N ASN A 160 -8.69 -5.16 -3.96
CA ASN A 160 -8.52 -4.04 -4.90
C ASN A 160 -7.66 -2.97 -4.24
N LEU A 161 -6.61 -2.51 -4.94
CA LEU A 161 -5.71 -1.43 -4.51
C LEU A 161 -6.02 -0.15 -5.27
N ASP A 162 -6.56 0.85 -4.57
CA ASP A 162 -6.95 2.12 -5.14
C ASP A 162 -5.95 3.19 -4.67
N PHE A 163 -5.02 3.55 -5.54
CA PHE A 163 -3.95 4.49 -5.21
C PHE A 163 -3.99 5.69 -6.15
N GLY A 164 -3.68 6.88 -5.61
CA GLY A 164 -3.53 8.10 -6.40
C GLY A 164 -4.81 8.90 -6.55
N LEU A 165 -5.84 8.55 -5.78
CA LEU A 165 -7.09 9.29 -5.73
C LEU A 165 -6.84 10.72 -5.24
N PHE A 166 -7.53 11.69 -5.84
CA PHE A 166 -7.44 13.11 -5.51
C PHE A 166 -6.08 13.77 -5.82
N LEU A 167 -5.17 13.07 -6.49
CA LEU A 167 -3.82 13.54 -6.81
C LEU A 167 -3.69 13.80 -8.32
N GLY A 168 -4.07 15.02 -8.72
CA GLY A 168 -3.98 15.51 -10.10
C GLY A 168 -5.16 15.05 -10.94
N TRP A 169 -6.02 15.96 -11.37
CA TRP A 169 -7.18 15.63 -12.19
C TRP A 169 -6.88 15.81 -13.67
N ASP A 170 -7.09 14.76 -14.47
CA ASP A 170 -7.10 14.85 -15.93
C ASP A 170 -8.54 15.10 -16.41
N PRO A 171 -8.87 16.33 -16.86
CA PRO A 171 -10.22 16.67 -17.28
C PRO A 171 -10.63 16.05 -18.63
N VAL A 172 -9.68 15.47 -19.38
CA VAL A 172 -9.94 14.83 -20.67
C VAL A 172 -10.19 13.33 -20.49
N ALA A 173 -9.29 12.65 -19.76
CA ALA A 173 -9.44 11.22 -19.48
C ALA A 173 -10.48 10.95 -18.39
N HIS A 174 -10.88 11.97 -17.62
CA HIS A 174 -11.71 11.84 -16.42
C HIS A 174 -11.09 10.88 -15.39
N GLU A 175 -9.78 10.95 -15.21
CA GLU A 175 -9.01 10.08 -14.32
C GLU A 175 -7.99 10.86 -13.48
N TRP A 176 -7.58 10.27 -12.35
CA TRP A 176 -6.48 10.80 -11.56
C TRP A 176 -5.13 10.50 -12.20
N GLN A 177 -4.30 11.52 -12.38
CA GLN A 177 -3.02 11.45 -13.08
C GLN A 177 -2.06 10.45 -12.41
N ILE A 178 -1.98 10.46 -11.07
CA ILE A 178 -1.15 9.47 -10.34
C ILE A 178 -1.65 8.05 -10.59
N SER A 179 -2.97 7.80 -10.51
CA SER A 179 -3.54 6.48 -10.80
C SER A 179 -3.23 6.02 -12.23
N GLN A 180 -3.32 6.93 -13.23
CA GLN A 180 -2.95 6.63 -14.62
C GLN A 180 -1.49 6.19 -14.76
N LYS A 181 -0.56 6.92 -14.12
CA LYS A 181 0.88 6.59 -14.16
C LYS A 181 1.15 5.27 -13.45
N LEU A 182 0.47 5.02 -12.33
CA LEU A 182 0.67 3.80 -11.57
C LEU A 182 0.30 2.53 -12.30
N ARG A 183 -0.82 2.52 -13.03
CA ARG A 183 -1.22 1.35 -13.82
C ARG A 183 -0.15 0.91 -14.83
N LYS A 184 0.68 1.85 -15.32
CA LYS A 184 1.75 1.57 -16.27
C LYS A 184 3.02 0.98 -15.65
N ILE A 185 3.11 0.95 -14.32
CA ILE A 185 4.26 0.42 -13.59
C ILE A 185 3.90 -0.72 -12.65
N ILE A 186 2.69 -1.28 -12.77
CA ILE A 186 2.31 -2.49 -12.03
C ILE A 186 3.17 -3.65 -12.53
N ILE A 187 3.75 -4.37 -11.59
CA ILE A 187 4.56 -5.57 -11.82
C ILE A 187 4.15 -6.66 -10.83
N ASN A 188 4.36 -7.90 -11.23
CA ASN A 188 4.35 -9.03 -10.31
C ASN A 188 5.79 -9.41 -9.96
N VAL A 189 6.02 -9.79 -8.71
CA VAL A 189 7.35 -10.09 -8.21
C VAL A 189 7.37 -11.50 -7.62
N ASN A 190 8.31 -12.32 -8.08
CA ASN A 190 8.77 -13.51 -7.38
C ASN A 190 9.96 -13.13 -6.50
N TRP A 191 9.81 -13.25 -5.19
CA TRP A 191 10.90 -13.02 -4.26
C TRP A 191 11.67 -14.31 -4.07
N ILE A 192 12.91 -14.33 -4.54
CA ILE A 192 13.75 -15.53 -4.57
C ILE A 192 14.74 -15.48 -3.41
N LYS A 193 14.81 -16.55 -2.62
CA LYS A 193 15.78 -16.71 -1.54
C LYS A 193 16.34 -18.13 -1.55
N ASN A 194 17.64 -18.27 -1.39
CA ASN A 194 18.38 -19.52 -1.54
C ASN A 194 18.04 -20.23 -2.87
N GLY A 195 17.94 -19.47 -3.95
CA GLY A 195 17.58 -19.96 -5.28
C GLY A 195 16.16 -20.53 -5.44
N LYS A 196 15.26 -20.30 -4.47
CA LYS A 196 13.86 -20.78 -4.51
C LYS A 196 12.88 -19.62 -4.32
N LEU A 197 11.67 -19.79 -4.85
CA LEU A 197 10.56 -18.88 -4.56
C LEU A 197 10.27 -18.88 -3.05
N LEU A 198 10.42 -17.72 -2.42
CA LEU A 198 10.04 -17.49 -1.03
C LEU A 198 8.59 -17.03 -0.93
N PHE A 199 8.21 -16.00 -1.68
CA PHE A 199 6.84 -15.48 -1.75
C PHE A 199 6.61 -14.69 -3.04
N LYS A 200 5.35 -14.35 -3.31
CA LYS A 200 4.92 -13.55 -4.46
C LYS A 200 4.25 -12.26 -3.99
N SER A 201 4.32 -11.19 -4.78
CA SER A 201 3.57 -9.96 -4.54
C SER A 201 3.20 -9.26 -5.83
N ASN A 202 2.11 -8.50 -5.83
CA ASN A 202 1.89 -7.44 -6.80
C ASN A 202 2.50 -6.13 -6.27
N ASN A 203 3.22 -5.40 -7.13
CA ASN A 203 4.00 -4.23 -6.73
C ASN A 203 4.04 -3.15 -7.82
N PHE A 204 4.66 -2.01 -7.51
CA PHE A 204 4.98 -0.96 -8.47
C PHE A 204 6.49 -0.93 -8.74
N ALA A 205 6.88 -0.76 -9.99
CA ALA A 205 8.28 -0.69 -10.36
C ALA A 205 8.98 0.50 -9.67
N GLY A 206 10.06 0.22 -8.93
CA GLY A 206 10.82 1.21 -8.16
C GLY A 206 10.33 1.40 -6.72
N TYR A 207 9.29 0.68 -6.30
CA TYR A 207 8.82 0.63 -4.91
C TYR A 207 9.38 -0.60 -4.18
N VAL A 208 10.10 -0.39 -3.08
CA VAL A 208 10.82 -1.46 -2.38
C VAL A 208 10.02 -2.15 -1.26
N GLY A 209 8.93 -1.53 -0.81
CA GLY A 209 7.96 -2.14 0.10
C GLY A 209 6.99 -3.06 -0.63
N ILE A 210 6.05 -3.67 0.10
CA ILE A 210 4.90 -4.36 -0.49
C ILE A 210 3.60 -4.06 0.28
N TYR A 211 2.46 -4.09 -0.41
CA TYR A 211 1.13 -3.96 0.23
C TYR A 211 0.37 -5.27 0.29
N ASN A 212 0.85 -6.27 -0.42
CA ASN A 212 0.17 -7.53 -0.61
C ASN A 212 1.18 -8.61 -0.94
N GLY A 213 0.83 -9.85 -0.62
CA GLY A 213 1.62 -10.99 -1.05
C GLY A 213 1.00 -12.32 -0.69
N LEU A 214 1.64 -13.37 -1.20
CA LEU A 214 1.32 -14.77 -0.94
C LEU A 214 2.61 -15.55 -0.74
N LYS A 215 2.75 -16.17 0.44
CA LYS A 215 3.77 -17.16 0.76
C LYS A 215 3.19 -18.55 0.57
N PRO A 216 3.55 -19.27 -0.50
CA PRO A 216 2.95 -20.57 -0.80
C PRO A 216 3.04 -21.52 0.40
N GLY A 217 1.91 -22.12 0.77
CA GLY A 217 1.83 -23.07 1.88
C GLY A 217 1.92 -22.47 3.28
N ALA A 218 1.93 -21.14 3.44
CA ALA A 218 2.02 -20.50 4.75
C ALA A 218 0.93 -19.45 5.01
N PHE A 219 0.96 -18.32 4.30
CA PHE A 219 0.00 -17.24 4.48
C PHE A 219 -0.07 -16.28 3.29
N SER A 220 -1.12 -15.49 3.26
CA SER A 220 -1.34 -14.34 2.37
C SER A 220 -1.63 -13.11 3.22
N LEU A 221 -1.20 -11.94 2.76
CA LEU A 221 -1.34 -10.68 3.49
C LEU A 221 -1.76 -9.58 2.52
N THR A 222 -2.67 -8.72 2.95
CA THR A 222 -2.95 -7.44 2.31
C THR A 222 -3.00 -6.33 3.36
N ALA A 223 -2.58 -5.13 2.99
CA ALA A 223 -2.54 -3.97 3.87
C ALA A 223 -3.46 -2.86 3.34
N ASN A 224 -4.31 -2.35 4.22
CA ASN A 224 -5.21 -1.24 3.94
C ASN A 224 -4.88 -0.05 4.84
N GLU A 225 -4.87 1.16 4.27
CA GLU A 225 -4.66 2.38 5.04
C GLU A 225 -5.73 2.56 6.12
N ARG A 226 -5.30 3.03 7.29
CA ARG A 226 -6.17 3.40 8.40
C ARG A 226 -5.95 4.85 8.79
N TYR A 227 -6.99 5.65 8.66
CA TYR A 227 -6.92 7.09 8.93
C TYR A 227 -7.17 7.39 10.41
N GLN A 228 -6.23 8.08 11.06
CA GLN A 228 -6.35 8.61 12.41
C GLN A 228 -5.70 9.99 12.49
N LEU A 229 -6.02 10.77 13.54
CA LEU A 229 -5.36 12.06 13.82
C LEU A 229 -3.85 11.87 14.05
N GLU A 230 -3.47 10.84 14.79
CA GLU A 230 -2.08 10.36 14.91
C GLU A 230 -1.74 9.36 13.79
N GLY A 231 -1.93 9.80 12.54
CA GLY A 231 -1.73 9.00 11.33
C GLY A 231 -0.27 8.95 10.84
N GLY A 232 -0.06 8.51 9.59
CA GLY A 232 1.27 8.32 9.01
C GLY A 232 2.18 9.56 9.06
N TYR A 233 1.64 10.77 8.90
CA TYR A 233 2.42 12.00 9.04
C TYR A 233 3.03 12.18 10.43
N TYR A 234 2.28 11.82 11.47
CA TYR A 234 2.75 11.94 12.84
C TYR A 234 3.89 10.96 13.10
N GLY A 235 3.77 9.71 12.66
CA GLY A 235 4.87 8.75 12.80
C GLY A 235 6.09 9.11 11.94
N MET A 236 5.91 9.63 10.73
CA MET A 236 7.04 10.15 9.92
C MET A 236 7.79 11.27 10.67
N LEU A 237 7.08 12.19 11.33
CA LEU A 237 7.70 13.23 12.14
C LEU A 237 8.45 12.63 13.35
N LYS A 238 7.83 11.70 14.09
CA LYS A 238 8.50 11.02 15.20
C LYS A 238 9.77 10.30 14.75
N TRP A 239 9.73 9.60 13.63
CA TRP A 239 10.88 8.94 13.05
C TRP A 239 11.97 9.94 12.65
N ALA A 240 11.61 11.03 11.96
CA ALA A 240 12.55 12.06 11.52
C ALA A 240 13.26 12.78 12.69
N PHE A 241 12.58 12.92 13.83
CA PHE A 241 13.15 13.47 15.07
C PHE A 241 13.84 12.41 15.96
N GLY A 242 13.89 11.15 15.54
CA GLY A 242 14.51 10.06 16.31
C GLY A 242 13.71 9.63 17.55
N LEU A 243 12.44 10.02 17.64
CA LEU A 243 11.55 9.66 18.74
C LEU A 243 10.98 8.24 18.59
N GLU A 244 10.95 7.72 17.35
CA GLU A 244 10.48 6.36 17.00
C GLU A 244 11.42 5.76 15.95
N ALA A 245 12.72 5.67 16.26
CA ALA A 245 13.73 5.19 15.32
C ALA A 245 13.48 3.74 14.85
N ASP A 246 12.88 2.92 15.71
CA ASP A 246 12.59 1.50 15.45
C ASP A 246 11.20 1.26 14.84
N GLY A 247 10.39 2.32 14.70
CA GLY A 247 9.06 2.21 14.10
C GLY A 247 9.14 1.76 12.64
N LYS A 248 8.30 0.80 12.28
CA LYS A 248 8.26 0.27 10.91
C LYS A 248 7.25 1.01 10.04
N TRP A 249 7.68 1.27 8.81
CA TRP A 249 6.82 1.63 7.70
C TRP A 249 5.90 0.46 7.36
N MET A 250 4.66 0.73 6.99
CA MET A 250 3.64 -0.31 6.86
C MET A 250 4.00 -1.33 5.78
N SER A 251 4.39 -0.84 4.60
CA SER A 251 4.79 -1.68 3.48
C SER A 251 6.08 -2.48 3.72
N TRP A 252 6.96 -1.97 4.57
CA TRP A 252 8.23 -2.60 4.91
C TRP A 252 8.02 -3.70 5.95
N LEU A 253 7.15 -3.46 6.94
CA LEU A 253 6.75 -4.51 7.87
C LEU A 253 6.04 -5.66 7.15
N ALA A 254 5.18 -5.35 6.17
CA ALA A 254 4.56 -6.38 5.34
C ALA A 254 5.61 -7.22 4.61
N ARG A 255 6.60 -6.57 3.97
CA ARG A 255 7.71 -7.26 3.29
C ARG A 255 8.55 -8.11 4.25
N GLU A 256 8.97 -7.54 5.38
CA GLU A 256 9.73 -8.26 6.42
C GLU A 256 8.98 -9.48 6.94
N THR A 257 7.65 -9.39 7.10
CA THR A 257 6.83 -10.52 7.52
C THR A 257 6.95 -11.68 6.54
N PHE A 258 6.90 -11.42 5.23
CA PHE A 258 7.09 -12.45 4.21
C PHE A 258 8.51 -13.02 4.16
N GLU A 259 9.52 -12.16 4.35
CA GLU A 259 10.93 -12.58 4.36
C GLU A 259 11.26 -13.44 5.60
N LEU A 260 10.69 -13.12 6.76
CA LEU A 260 11.10 -13.69 8.05
C LEU A 260 10.18 -14.79 8.59
N LYS A 261 8.87 -14.75 8.31
CA LYS A 261 7.88 -15.61 8.97
C LYS A 261 7.45 -16.76 8.07
N ASN A 262 7.21 -17.93 8.63
CA ASN A 262 6.94 -19.16 7.86
C ASN A 262 5.58 -19.80 8.17
N SER A 263 4.78 -19.20 9.06
CA SER A 263 3.44 -19.66 9.40
C SER A 263 2.48 -18.49 9.59
N TYR A 264 1.18 -18.77 9.49
CA TYR A 264 0.12 -17.80 9.79
C TYR A 264 0.24 -17.23 11.21
N LEU A 265 0.49 -18.07 12.21
CA LEU A 265 0.59 -17.63 13.61
C LEU A 265 1.81 -16.74 13.86
N ASP A 266 2.98 -17.09 13.32
CA ASP A 266 4.18 -16.27 13.45
C ASP A 266 4.02 -14.92 12.72
N ALA A 267 3.35 -14.92 11.56
CA ALA A 267 3.05 -13.70 10.81
C ALA A 267 2.06 -12.82 11.59
N LYS A 268 1.00 -13.41 12.14
CA LYS A 268 0.01 -12.73 12.97
C LYS A 268 0.66 -12.08 14.19
N GLU A 269 1.44 -12.83 14.96
CA GLU A 269 2.13 -12.32 16.15
C GLU A 269 3.08 -11.16 15.80
N HIS A 270 3.84 -11.30 14.70
CA HIS A 270 4.75 -10.25 14.25
C HIS A 270 4.00 -8.97 13.86
N LEU A 271 2.95 -9.12 13.04
CA LEU A 271 2.11 -8.01 12.57
C LEU A 271 1.32 -7.37 13.70
N MET A 272 1.01 -8.06 14.78
CA MET A 272 0.27 -7.49 15.92
C MET A 272 1.15 -6.62 16.83
N ASN A 273 2.42 -6.97 16.97
CA ASN A 273 3.28 -6.48 18.05
C ASN A 273 4.42 -5.57 17.59
N THR A 274 4.77 -5.54 16.30
CA THR A 274 5.85 -4.68 15.82
C THR A 274 5.43 -3.21 15.80
N PRO A 275 6.17 -2.29 16.45
CA PRO A 275 5.87 -0.85 16.43
C PRO A 275 5.79 -0.29 15.01
N MET A 276 4.85 0.63 14.77
CA MET A 276 4.57 1.18 13.45
C MET A 276 4.62 2.70 13.41
N LEU A 277 4.89 3.25 12.23
CA LEU A 277 4.88 4.68 11.94
C LEU A 277 3.53 5.16 11.36
N SER A 278 2.65 4.25 11.00
CA SER A 278 1.29 4.56 10.55
C SER A 278 0.30 3.53 11.09
N PRO A 279 -0.95 3.93 11.37
CA PRO A 279 -2.04 2.98 11.56
C PRO A 279 -2.31 2.20 10.26
N VAL A 280 -2.75 0.95 10.36
CA VAL A 280 -3.06 0.09 9.20
C VAL A 280 -4.08 -0.97 9.58
N TYR A 281 -4.78 -1.52 8.60
CA TYR A 281 -5.40 -2.83 8.72
C TYR A 281 -4.57 -3.86 7.97
N PHE A 282 -4.04 -4.86 8.68
CA PHE A 282 -3.48 -6.04 8.04
C PHE A 282 -4.56 -7.12 7.96
N ILE A 283 -4.87 -7.55 6.74
CA ILE A 283 -5.77 -8.67 6.50
C ILE A 283 -4.87 -9.86 6.20
N LEU A 284 -4.94 -10.89 7.03
CA LEU A 284 -4.01 -12.02 7.00
C LEU A 284 -4.81 -13.32 6.87
N GLY A 285 -4.49 -14.13 5.86
CA GLY A 285 -5.07 -15.46 5.65
C GLY A 285 -3.99 -16.54 5.70
N GLY A 286 -4.26 -17.65 6.38
CA GLY A 286 -3.39 -18.82 6.47
C GLY A 286 -3.73 -19.89 5.44
N VAL A 287 -3.46 -21.15 5.80
CA VAL A 287 -3.73 -22.32 4.95
C VAL A 287 -4.77 -23.25 5.54
N ASN A 288 -5.03 -23.15 6.84
CA ASN A 288 -5.99 -24.00 7.53
C ASN A 288 -7.35 -23.30 7.69
N LYS A 289 -8.38 -24.12 7.90
CA LYS A 289 -9.72 -23.65 8.25
C LYS A 289 -9.67 -22.64 9.40
N ASN A 290 -10.39 -21.54 9.23
CA ASN A 290 -10.53 -20.41 10.16
C ASN A 290 -9.26 -19.56 10.36
N GLU A 291 -8.15 -19.83 9.65
CA GLU A 291 -6.96 -18.96 9.69
C GLU A 291 -7.18 -17.70 8.84
N GLY A 292 -8.07 -16.82 9.28
CA GLY A 292 -8.25 -15.50 8.69
C GLY A 292 -8.41 -14.46 9.78
N CYS A 293 -7.77 -13.31 9.66
CA CYS A 293 -8.00 -12.20 10.59
C CYS A 293 -7.82 -10.83 9.94
N ILE A 294 -8.42 -9.83 10.58
CA ILE A 294 -8.13 -8.41 10.38
C ILE A 294 -7.47 -7.91 11.66
N ILE A 295 -6.24 -7.43 11.51
CA ILE A 295 -5.44 -6.84 12.57
C ILE A 295 -5.50 -5.32 12.38
N THR A 296 -6.33 -4.65 13.19
CA THR A 296 -6.43 -3.20 13.21
C THR A 296 -5.31 -2.64 14.08
N ARG A 297 -4.33 -1.99 13.45
CA ARG A 297 -3.14 -1.44 14.09
C ARG A 297 -3.27 0.06 14.33
N SER A 298 -2.79 0.49 15.49
CA SER A 298 -2.35 1.86 15.75
C SER A 298 -0.82 1.85 15.87
N LEU A 299 -0.21 3.03 16.04
CA LEU A 299 1.26 3.17 16.18
C LEU A 299 1.84 2.24 17.26
N ASN A 300 1.19 2.18 18.42
CA ASN A 300 1.69 1.51 19.62
C ASN A 300 1.27 0.03 19.76
N GLY A 301 0.50 -0.53 18.81
CA GLY A 301 0.07 -1.94 18.89
C GLY A 301 -1.24 -2.24 18.16
N THR A 302 -1.83 -3.39 18.48
CA THR A 302 -3.12 -3.83 17.94
C THR A 302 -4.26 -3.21 18.72
N ALA A 303 -5.11 -2.44 18.05
CA ALA A 303 -6.29 -1.81 18.62
C ALA A 303 -7.51 -2.74 18.61
N LEU A 304 -7.66 -3.54 17.55
CA LEU A 304 -8.73 -4.53 17.41
C LEU A 304 -8.21 -5.72 16.61
N LEU A 305 -8.63 -6.92 17.00
CA LEU A 305 -8.42 -8.15 16.26
C LEU A 305 -9.78 -8.77 15.95
N THR A 306 -10.04 -9.02 14.66
CA THR A 306 -11.24 -9.72 14.21
C THR A 306 -10.83 -11.02 13.55
N GLU A 307 -11.29 -12.15 14.08
CA GLU A 307 -10.96 -13.47 13.53
C GLU A 307 -12.12 -14.03 12.70
N LEU A 308 -11.77 -14.77 11.66
CA LEU A 308 -12.73 -15.44 10.78
C LEU A 308 -13.55 -16.48 11.54
N ALA A 309 -12.94 -17.12 12.55
CA ALA A 309 -13.60 -18.04 13.46
C ALA A 309 -14.81 -17.41 14.19
N ASP A 310 -14.76 -16.10 14.42
CA ASP A 310 -15.77 -15.33 15.15
C ASP A 310 -16.64 -14.46 14.22
N ALA A 311 -16.49 -14.62 12.90
CA ALA A 311 -17.18 -13.78 11.93
C ALA A 311 -18.70 -13.99 12.00
N LYS A 312 -19.47 -12.91 12.19
CA LYS A 312 -20.94 -12.95 12.36
C LYS A 312 -21.68 -13.55 11.14
N ASN A 313 -21.10 -13.41 9.96
CA ASN A 313 -21.58 -13.97 8.69
C ASN A 313 -21.16 -15.46 8.51
N GLY A 314 -20.23 -15.95 9.33
CA GLY A 314 -19.79 -17.34 9.42
C GLY A 314 -18.72 -17.79 8.41
N TRP A 315 -18.33 -16.96 7.44
CA TRP A 315 -17.44 -17.44 6.36
C TRP A 315 -16.60 -16.38 5.64
N TYR A 316 -16.72 -15.08 5.94
CA TYR A 316 -15.83 -14.08 5.34
C TYR A 316 -15.47 -12.92 6.27
N LEU A 317 -14.30 -12.32 6.02
CA LEU A 317 -13.87 -11.05 6.59
C LEU A 317 -13.74 -10.03 5.45
N LEU A 318 -14.30 -8.85 5.64
CA LEU A 318 -14.19 -7.72 4.72
C LEU A 318 -13.60 -6.52 5.46
N GLN A 319 -12.60 -5.90 4.86
CA GLN A 319 -12.00 -4.68 5.36
C GLN A 319 -11.80 -3.69 4.22
N THR A 320 -12.22 -2.45 4.45
CA THR A 320 -11.90 -1.31 3.58
C THR A 320 -10.91 -0.39 4.30
N ASN A 321 -11.30 0.84 4.63
CA ASN A 321 -10.44 1.86 5.26
C ASN A 321 -11.08 2.52 6.51
N TYR A 322 -12.04 1.84 7.15
CA TYR A 322 -12.64 2.28 8.40
C TYR A 322 -12.69 1.15 9.43
N ASP A 323 -12.74 1.52 10.71
CA ASP A 323 -12.75 0.58 11.82
C ASP A 323 -14.07 -0.19 11.87
N GLN A 324 -13.99 -1.50 12.05
CA GLN A 324 -15.16 -2.39 11.98
C GLN A 324 -16.19 -2.18 13.11
N ASP A 325 -15.77 -1.53 14.21
CA ASP A 325 -16.61 -1.19 15.35
C ASP A 325 -17.21 0.23 15.25
N GLN A 326 -16.87 0.99 14.20
CA GLN A 326 -17.38 2.34 13.95
C GLN A 326 -18.47 2.33 12.87
N GLN A 327 -19.33 3.35 12.90
CA GLN A 327 -20.23 3.60 11.77
C GLN A 327 -19.41 3.93 10.52
N VAL A 328 -19.86 3.39 9.38
CA VAL A 328 -19.28 3.69 8.08
C VAL A 328 -19.27 5.21 7.89
N ILE A 329 -18.08 5.79 7.74
CA ILE A 329 -17.96 7.20 7.38
C ILE A 329 -18.58 7.33 6.00
N ASN A 330 -19.63 8.16 5.86
CA ASN A 330 -20.35 8.45 4.62
C ASN A 330 -19.47 9.18 3.57
N LEU A 331 -18.31 8.64 3.23
CA LEU A 331 -17.82 8.68 1.86
C LEU A 331 -18.62 7.55 1.19
N LYS A 332 -19.60 7.86 0.34
CA LYS A 332 -20.50 6.87 -0.30
C LYS A 332 -19.72 5.79 -1.09
N PHE A 333 -19.21 4.81 -0.37
CA PHE A 333 -18.64 3.55 -0.83
C PHE A 333 -19.29 2.44 0.02
N GLU A 334 -20.62 2.40 0.02
CA GLU A 334 -21.34 1.22 0.51
C GLU A 334 -21.20 0.12 -0.55
N PHE A 335 -20.37 -0.89 -0.26
CA PHE A 335 -20.42 -2.16 -0.99
C PHE A 335 -21.58 -2.98 -0.41
N SER A 336 -22.82 -2.69 -0.84
CA SER A 336 -24.02 -3.41 -0.38
C SER A 336 -24.09 -4.85 -0.94
N ALA A 337 -23.38 -5.14 -2.02
CA ALA A 337 -23.40 -6.41 -2.75
C ALA A 337 -23.05 -7.68 -1.93
N LEU A 338 -22.45 -7.56 -0.75
CA LEU A 338 -22.10 -8.71 0.09
C LEU A 338 -23.17 -9.08 1.13
N ARG A 339 -24.21 -8.25 1.34
CA ARG A 339 -25.31 -8.58 2.28
C ARG A 339 -26.25 -9.65 1.74
N ASP A 340 -26.31 -9.82 0.42
CA ASP A 340 -27.28 -10.70 -0.24
C ASP A 340 -26.69 -12.05 -0.69
N LEU A 341 -25.43 -12.35 -0.35
CA LEU A 341 -24.86 -13.69 -0.48
C LEU A 341 -25.36 -14.59 0.66
N LYS A 342 -26.62 -15.03 0.56
CA LYS A 342 -27.21 -16.10 1.38
C LYS A 342 -27.58 -17.31 0.55
#